data_AF-A0A9D5C8D8-F1
#
_entry.id   AF-A0A9D5C8D8-F1
#
_cell.length_a   1.000
_cell.length_b   1.000
_cell.length_c   1.000
_cell.angle_alpha   90.00
_cell.angle_beta   90.00
_cell.angle_gamma   90.00
#
_symmetry.space_group_name_H-M   'P 1'
#
loop_
_entity.id
_entity.type
_entity.pdbx_description
1 polymer ?
#
loop_
_entity_poly.entity_id
_entity_poly.type
_entity_poly.pdbx_seq_one_letter_code
_entity_poly.pdbx_strand_id
1 'polypeptide(L)' 'MAKLNAVELAKFSKSVSDDQAGPSFISYISAKILDNIQVSIRNVHMIYVDSHIDLNQFVFGLRFSSLTVMTDSRKHASTV' A
#
# COMPACT_ATOMS: atom_id res chain seq x y z
N MET A 1 24.92 18.00 -3.64
CA MET A 1 23.82 17.09 -4.02
C MET A 1 24.31 15.71 -4.47
N ALA A 2 25.21 15.57 -5.45
CA ALA A 2 25.62 14.24 -5.97
C ALA A 2 26.30 13.29 -4.96
N LYS A 3 27.08 13.81 -4.00
CA LYS A 3 27.80 12.98 -3.01
C LYS A 3 26.87 12.31 -1.98
N LEU A 4 25.74 12.95 -1.63
CA LEU A 4 24.77 12.39 -0.67
C LEU A 4 24.04 11.18 -1.29
N ASN A 5 23.60 11.34 -2.54
CA ASN A 5 22.94 10.29 -3.30
C ASN A 5 23.83 9.05 -3.46
N ALA A 6 25.14 9.22 -3.67
CA ALA A 6 26.07 8.10 -3.81
C ALA A 6 26.28 7.33 -2.48
N VAL A 7 26.28 8.04 -1.35
CA VAL A 7 26.39 7.42 -0.01
C VAL A 7 25.13 6.65 0.34
N GLU A 8 23.95 7.17 0.00
CA GLU A 8 22.67 6.48 0.18
C GLU A 8 22.56 5.26 -0.75
N LEU A 9 23.01 5.38 -2.00
CA LEU A 9 23.06 4.28 -2.95
C LEU A 9 24.02 3.16 -2.51
N ALA A 10 25.18 3.52 -1.93
CA ALA A 10 26.14 2.55 -1.41
C ALA A 10 25.61 1.81 -0.16
N LYS A 11 24.92 2.53 0.74
CA LYS A 11 24.24 1.92 1.89
C LYS A 11 23.11 0.99 1.46
N PHE A 12 22.32 1.41 0.48
CA PHE A 12 21.25 0.63 -0.15
C PHE A 12 21.79 -0.64 -0.83
N SER A 13 22.85 -0.51 -1.62
CA SER A 13 23.49 -1.65 -2.30
C SER A 13 24.02 -2.67 -1.30
N LYS A 14 24.52 -2.23 -0.16
CA LYS A 14 25.04 -3.11 0.89
C LYS A 14 23.93 -3.85 1.64
N SER A 15 22.80 -3.20 1.95
CA SER A 15 21.67 -3.83 2.63
C SER A 15 20.92 -4.86 1.78
N VAL A 16 21.01 -4.75 0.45
CA VAL A 16 20.44 -5.72 -0.51
C VAL A 16 21.31 -6.96 -0.68
N SER A 17 22.64 -6.81 -0.57
CA SER A 17 23.60 -7.87 -0.88
C SER A 17 23.91 -8.81 0.30
N ASP A 18 23.50 -8.48 1.52
CA ASP A 18 23.65 -9.35 2.69
C ASP A 18 22.43 -10.30 2.76
N ASP A 19 22.63 -11.61 2.58
CA ASP A 19 21.54 -12.61 2.52
C ASP A 19 20.69 -12.69 3.82
N GLN A 20 21.25 -12.26 4.95
CA GLN A 20 20.53 -12.11 6.23
C GLN A 20 19.72 -10.80 6.30
N ALA A 21 20.09 -9.77 5.53
CA ALA A 21 19.43 -8.46 5.50
C ALA A 21 18.43 -8.32 4.34
N GLY A 22 18.56 -9.11 3.26
CA GLY A 22 17.68 -9.07 2.08
C GLY A 22 16.18 -9.12 2.41
N PRO A 23 15.68 -10.09 3.20
CA PRO A 23 14.27 -10.14 3.61
C PRO A 23 13.84 -8.93 4.45
N SER A 24 14.71 -8.46 5.35
CA SER A 24 14.46 -7.26 6.18
C SER A 24 14.41 -5.99 5.34
N PHE A 25 15.21 -5.94 4.28
CA PHE A 25 15.27 -4.83 3.34
C PHE A 25 14.05 -4.78 2.41
N ILE A 26 13.63 -5.92 1.86
CA ILE A 26 12.38 -6.00 1.07
C ILE A 26 11.18 -5.62 1.93
N SER A 27 11.14 -6.04 3.20
CA SER A 27 10.13 -5.62 4.16
C SER A 27 10.16 -4.10 4.39
N TYR A 28 11.35 -3.52 4.61
CA TYR A 28 11.52 -2.08 4.78
C TYR A 28 11.03 -1.27 3.57
N ILE A 29 11.41 -1.67 2.35
CA ILE A 29 10.98 -0.99 1.12
C ILE A 29 9.47 -1.19 0.91
N SER A 30 8.93 -2.39 1.15
CA SER A 30 7.50 -2.66 1.04
C SER A 30 6.69 -1.80 2.00
N ALA A 31 7.14 -1.66 3.25
CA ALA A 31 6.53 -0.77 4.23
C ALA A 31 6.54 0.69 3.74
N LYS A 32 7.67 1.18 3.21
CA LYS A 32 7.75 2.55 2.67
C LYS A 32 6.84 2.79 1.47
N ILE A 33 6.69 1.79 0.60
CA ILE A 33 5.74 1.85 -0.52
C ILE A 33 4.32 1.90 0.03
N LEU A 34 3.94 1.00 0.94
CA LEU A 34 2.60 0.95 1.53
C LEU A 34 2.25 2.22 2.31
N ASP A 35 3.22 2.81 3.01
CA ASP A 35 3.03 4.08 3.75
C ASP A 35 2.62 5.23 2.82
N ASN A 36 3.04 5.21 1.56
CA ASN A 36 2.91 6.36 0.66
C ASN A 36 2.12 6.07 -0.62
N ILE A 37 1.64 4.84 -0.81
CA ILE A 37 0.91 4.46 -2.01
C ILE A 37 -0.41 5.22 -2.09
N GLN A 38 -0.74 5.66 -3.30
CA GLN A 38 -2.03 6.22 -3.63
C GLN A 38 -2.67 5.32 -4.67
N VAL A 39 -3.89 4.89 -4.40
CA VAL A 39 -4.61 3.94 -5.24
C VAL A 39 -5.93 4.57 -5.66
N SER A 40 -6.21 4.57 -6.96
CA SER A 40 -7.49 4.99 -7.50
C SER A 40 -8.04 3.90 -8.41
N ILE A 41 -9.26 3.45 -8.10
CA ILE A 41 -9.97 2.41 -8.84
C ILE A 41 -11.26 3.02 -9.37
N ARG A 42 -11.58 2.79 -10.64
CA ARG A 42 -12.83 3.25 -11.27
C ARG A 42 -13.81 2.10 -11.39
N ASN A 43 -15.10 2.43 -11.39
CA ASN A 43 -16.21 1.51 -11.62
C ASN A 43 -16.19 0.30 -10.66
N VAL A 44 -16.14 0.58 -9.36
CA VAL A 44 -16.08 -0.46 -8.32
C VAL A 44 -17.49 -0.92 -7.96
N HIS A 45 -17.73 -2.23 -8.09
CA HIS A 45 -19.00 -2.87 -7.78
C HIS A 45 -18.74 -3.96 -6.74
N MET A 46 -19.33 -3.81 -5.55
CA MET A 46 -19.28 -4.80 -4.48
C MET A 46 -20.66 -5.41 -4.33
N ILE A 47 -20.77 -6.73 -4.39
CA ILE A 47 -22.05 -7.45 -4.28
C ILE A 47 -21.92 -8.48 -3.16
N TYR A 48 -22.83 -8.43 -2.22
CA TYR A 48 -23.07 -9.46 -1.23
C TYR A 48 -24.29 -10.26 -1.64
N VAL A 49 -24.14 -11.58 -1.70
CA VAL A 49 -25.22 -12.51 -2.00
C VAL A 49 -25.34 -13.45 -0.81
N ASP A 50 -26.52 -13.42 -0.20
CA ASP A 50 -26.91 -14.37 0.83
C ASP A 50 -27.89 -15.38 0.21
N SER A 51 -27.45 -16.64 0.16
CA SER A 51 -28.16 -17.75 -0.46
C SER A 51 -28.39 -18.91 0.52
N HIS A 52 -28.85 -18.61 1.74
CA HIS A 52 -29.30 -19.66 2.66
C HIS A 52 -30.56 -20.35 2.14
N ILE A 53 -30.59 -21.68 2.28
CA ILE A 53 -31.54 -22.58 1.62
C ILE A 53 -32.99 -22.35 2.11
N ASP A 54 -33.16 -21.79 3.31
CA ASP A 54 -34.45 -21.69 4.00
C ASP A 54 -35.03 -20.26 4.08
N LEU A 55 -34.29 -19.25 3.61
CA LEU A 55 -34.71 -17.84 3.60
C LEU A 55 -34.53 -17.30 2.18
N ASN A 56 -35.53 -16.58 1.67
CA ASN A 56 -35.49 -15.98 0.33
C ASN A 56 -34.14 -15.31 0.05
N GLN A 57 -33.59 -15.55 -1.14
CA GLN A 57 -32.31 -15.02 -1.57
C GLN A 57 -32.24 -13.51 -1.33
N PHE A 58 -31.24 -13.06 -0.58
CA PHE A 58 -31.00 -11.64 -0.33
C PHE A 58 -29.76 -11.19 -1.09
N VAL A 59 -29.90 -10.08 -1.81
CA VAL A 59 -28.80 -9.47 -2.57
C VAL A 59 -28.68 -8.02 -2.17
N PHE A 60 -27.47 -7.64 -1.77
CA PHE A 60 -27.11 -6.26 -1.46
C PHE A 60 -25.89 -5.86 -2.27
N GLY A 61 -25.85 -4.61 -2.76
CA GLY A 61 -24.74 -4.14 -3.57
C GLY A 61 -24.39 -2.69 -3.31
N LEU A 62 -23.10 -2.38 -3.42
CA LEU A 62 -22.56 -1.04 -3.41
C LEU A 62 -21.88 -0.77 -4.75
N ARG A 63 -22.19 0.38 -5.35
CA ARG A 63 -21.59 0.82 -6.60
C ARG A 63 -20.94 2.19 -6.39
N PHE A 64 -19.66 2.26 -6.72
CA PHE A 64 -18.89 3.50 -6.72
C PHE A 64 -18.41 3.78 -8.14
N SER A 65 -18.58 5.01 -8.62
CA SER A 65 -17.92 5.46 -9.86
C SER A 65 -16.40 5.46 -9.70
N SER A 66 -15.91 5.75 -8.49
CA SER A 66 -14.50 5.73 -8.13
C SER A 66 -14.28 5.49 -6.63
N LEU A 67 -13.21 4.78 -6.31
CA LEU A 67 -12.67 4.65 -4.97
C LEU A 67 -11.20 5.10 -4.99
N THR A 68 -10.86 6.07 -4.15
CA THR A 68 -9.50 6.60 -4.03
C THR A 68 -9.04 6.48 -2.59
N VAL A 69 -7.88 5.87 -2.38
CA VAL A 69 -7.22 5.71 -1.09
C VAL A 69 -5.86 6.39 -1.18
N MET A 70 -5.58 7.29 -0.24
CA MET A 70 -4.35 8.08 -0.19
C MET A 70 -3.92 8.22 1.26
N THR A 71 -2.61 8.21 1.51
CA THR A 71 -2.06 8.59 2.81
C THR A 71 -2.08 10.12 2.96
N ASP A 72 -2.59 10.62 4.09
CA ASP A 72 -2.53 12.05 4.42
C ASP A 72 -1.07 12.47 4.64
N SER A 73 -0.57 13.30 3.73
CA SER A 73 0.82 13.78 3.70
C SER A 73 1.19 14.68 4.88
N ARG A 74 0.19 15.17 5.64
CA ARG A 74 0.41 16.10 6.77
C ARG A 74 0.89 15.42 8.05
N LYS A 75 0.81 14.08 8.16
CA LYS A 75 1.29 13.35 9.35
C LYS A 75 2.83 13.34 9.51
N HIS A 76 3.60 13.71 8.49
CA HIS A 76 5.07 13.74 8.54
C HIS A 76 5.68 15.12 8.88
N ALA A 77 4.88 16.18 9.02
CA ALA A 77 5.39 17.54 9.25
C ALA A 77 5.64 17.90 10.72
N SER A 78 5.34 17.01 11.67
CA SER A 78 5.39 17.30 13.11
C SER A 78 6.35 16.37 13.84
N THR A 79 7.62 16.42 13.46
CA THR A 79 8.74 16.12 14.35
C THR A 79 9.91 17.02 13.94
N VAL A 80 10.02 18.16 14.62
CA VAL A 80 11.17 19.07 14.60
C VAL A 80 11.84 18.96 15.96
#